data_AF-A0A916VR41-F1
#
_entry.id   AF-A0A916VR41-F1
#
_cell.length_a   1.000
_cell.length_b   1.000
_cell.length_c   1.000
_cell.angle_alpha   90.00
_cell.angle_beta   90.00
_cell.angle_gamma   90.00
#
_symmetry.space_group_name_H-M   'P 1'
#
loop_
_entity.id
_entity.type
_entity.pdbx_description
1 polymer ?
#
loop_
_entity_poly.entity_id
_entity_poly.type
_entity_poly.pdbx_seq_one_letter_code
_entity_poly.pdbx_strand_id
1 'polypeptide(L)' 'MIYEQEKLVAAIINAQTFQEFLAWQKQHQKPSLADTFGELRSLCTQADYVLEIPTRQNRPNP' A
#
# COMPACT_ATOMS: atom_id res chain seq x y z
N MET A 1 -4.39 -4.90 -20.56
CA MET A 1 -3.71 -3.59 -20.64
C MET A 1 -2.37 -3.71 -19.92
N ILE A 2 -1.32 -3.48 -20.71
CA ILE A 2 0.10 -3.18 -20.43
C ILE A 2 0.55 -3.36 -18.97
N TYR A 3 1.17 -4.51 -18.67
CA TYR A 3 2.05 -4.67 -17.50
C TYR A 3 3.37 -3.99 -17.84
N GLU A 4 3.67 -2.90 -17.13
CA GLU A 4 4.87 -2.09 -17.34
C GLU A 4 6.09 -2.79 -16.73
N GLN A 5 7.15 -2.90 -17.52
CA GLN A 5 8.36 -3.67 -17.23
C GLN A 5 9.13 -3.10 -16.03
N GLU A 6 9.45 -3.95 -15.06
CA GLU A 6 10.42 -3.69 -13.98
C GLU A 6 11.81 -3.41 -14.56
N LYS A 7 12.07 -2.17 -14.97
CA LYS A 7 13.43 -1.72 -15.29
C LYS A 7 14.12 -1.36 -13.99
N LEU A 8 15.10 -2.18 -13.60
CA LEU A 8 16.03 -1.87 -12.53
C LEU A 8 16.82 -0.61 -12.89
N VAL A 9 16.49 0.50 -12.21
CA VAL A 9 17.21 1.77 -12.31
C VAL A 9 17.94 1.97 -11.00
N ALA A 10 19.28 1.94 -11.05
CA ALA A 10 20.13 2.26 -9.92
C ALA A 10 20.72 3.66 -10.10
N ALA A 11 20.64 4.49 -9.06
CA ALA A 11 21.29 5.80 -8.99
C ALA A 11 22.39 5.78 -7.93
N ILE A 12 23.56 6.31 -8.25
CA ILE A 12 24.64 6.52 -7.28
C ILE A 12 24.43 7.89 -6.66
N ILE A 13 24.20 7.92 -5.35
CA ILE A 13 24.06 9.12 -4.54
C ILE A 13 25.11 9.11 -3.43
N ASN A 14 25.54 10.29 -2.99
CA ASN A 14 26.45 10.38 -1.87
C ASN A 14 25.76 9.86 -0.59
N ALA A 15 26.56 9.38 0.37
CA ALA A 15 26.03 8.79 1.60
C ALA A 15 25.24 9.78 2.47
N GLN A 16 25.67 11.05 2.53
CA GLN A 16 25.08 12.05 3.41
C GLN A 16 23.69 12.49 2.94
N THR A 17 23.57 12.82 1.66
CA THR A 17 22.31 13.11 0.96
C THR A 17 21.35 11.93 1.03
N PHE A 18 21.84 10.68 0.98
CA PHE A 18 20.97 9.52 1.20
C PHE A 18 20.41 9.47 2.63
N GLN A 19 21.22 9.75 3.64
CA GLN A 19 20.76 9.80 5.03
C GLN A 19 19.73 10.93 5.26
N GLU A 20 19.97 12.11 4.69
CA GLU A 20 19.03 13.24 4.71
C GLU A 20 17.69 12.86 4.04
N PHE A 21 17.76 12.19 2.89
CA PHE A 21 16.57 11.68 2.20
C PHE A 21 15.81 10.65 3.04
N LEU A 22 16.48 9.71 3.69
CA LEU A 22 15.81 8.72 4.55
C LEU A 22 15.12 9.36 5.76
N ALA A 23 15.75 10.38 6.36
CA ALA A 23 15.15 11.13 7.46
C ALA A 23 13.89 11.87 7.01
N TRP A 24 13.95 12.55 5.85
CA TRP A 24 12.80 13.20 5.24
C TRP A 24 11.71 12.19 4.86
N GLN A 25 12.07 11.07 4.25
CA GLN A 25 11.12 10.03 3.81
C GLN A 25 10.36 9.44 5.00
N LYS A 26 11.01 9.22 6.15
CA LYS A 26 10.34 8.73 7.37
C LYS A 26 9.36 9.74 7.94
N GLN A 27 9.68 11.04 7.88
CA GLN A 27 8.79 12.11 8.36
C GLN A 27 7.60 12.33 7.41
N HIS A 28 7.79 12.08 6.12
CA HIS A 28 6.79 12.30 5.07
C HIS A 28 6.18 11.00 4.54
N GLN A 29 6.42 9.87 5.22
CA GLN A 29 5.89 8.58 4.79
C GLN A 29 4.38 8.62 4.96
N LYS A 30 3.67 8.67 3.84
CA LYS A 30 2.21 8.55 3.83
C LYS A 30 1.85 7.17 4.36
N PRO A 31 0.73 7.04 5.09
CA PRO A 31 0.23 5.74 5.50
C PRO A 31 0.12 4.84 4.27
N SER A 32 0.67 3.64 4.40
CA SER A 32 0.55 2.65 3.33
C SER A 32 -0.92 2.26 3.17
N LEU A 33 -1.27 1.67 2.03
CA LEU A 33 -2.60 1.09 1.86
C LEU A 33 -2.93 0.11 3.00
N ALA A 34 -1.95 -0.67 3.46
CA ALA A 34 -2.14 -1.58 4.59
C ALA A 34 -2.51 -0.83 5.88
N ASP A 35 -1.86 0.29 6.16
CA ASP A 35 -2.15 1.13 7.32
C ASP A 35 -3.57 1.70 7.22
N THR A 36 -3.95 2.23 6.05
CA THR A 36 -5.31 2.76 5.82
C THR A 36 -6.39 1.68 5.96
N PHE A 37 -6.11 0.43 5.55
CA PHE A 37 -7.04 -0.68 5.73
C PHE A 37 -7.11 -1.12 7.20
N GLY A 38 -6.02 -1.00 7.96
CA GLY A 38 -6.00 -1.23 9.40
C GLY A 38 -6.89 -0.24 10.15
N GLU A 39 -6.80 1.05 9.82
CA GLU A 39 -7.69 2.09 10.35
C GLU A 39 -9.15 1.82 9.99
N LEU A 40 -9.43 1.54 8.71
CA LEU A 40 -10.77 1.22 8.24
C LEU A 40 -11.37 0.01 8.99
N ARG A 41 -10.58 -1.04 9.19
CA ARG A 41 -11.01 -2.22 9.95
C ARG A 41 -11.36 -1.86 11.39
N SER A 42 -10.56 -1.01 12.03
CA SER A 42 -10.82 -0.55 13.39
C SER A 42 -12.14 0.23 13.49
N LEU A 43 -12.43 1.08 12.52
CA LEU A 43 -13.72 1.79 12.41
C LEU A 43 -14.89 0.82 12.20
N CYS A 44 -14.72 -0.19 11.33
CA CYS A 44 -15.75 -1.21 11.13
C CYS A 44 -16.05 -2.01 12.40
N THR A 45 -15.02 -2.36 13.19
CA THR A 45 -15.20 -3.03 14.49
C THR A 45 -15.93 -2.15 15.49
N GLN A 46 -15.62 -0.85 15.55
CA GLN A 46 -16.30 0.08 16.45
C GLN A 46 -17.78 0.28 16.08
N ALA A 47 -18.10 0.24 14.77
CA ALA A 47 -19.45 0.48 14.27
C ALA A 47 -20.30 -0.80 14.16
N ASP A 48 -19.80 -1.95 14.65
CA ASP A 48 -20.40 -3.28 14.43
C ASP A 48 -20.79 -3.51 12.95
N TYR A 49 -19.93 -3.02 12.05
CA TYR A 49 -20.19 -3.03 10.62
C TYR A 49 -19.96 -4.44 10.06
N VAL A 50 -21.04 -5.04 9.54
CA VAL A 50 -20.99 -6.32 8.84
C VAL A 50 -20.97 -6.05 7.33
N LEU A 51 -19.85 -6.37 6.69
CA LEU A 51 -19.76 -6.39 5.23
C LEU A 51 -20.41 -7.66 4.70
N GLU A 52 -21.55 -7.54 4.03
CA GLU A 52 -22.13 -8.67 3.31
C GLU A 52 -21.26 -9.03 2.11
N ILE A 53 -20.69 -10.24 2.13
CA ILE A 53 -19.89 -10.77 1.03
C ILE A 53 -20.82 -11.60 0.14
N PRO A 54 -21.25 -11.10 -1.03
CA PRO A 54 -22.09 -11.88 -1.91
C PRO A 54 -21.32 -13.09 -2.45
N THR A 55 -22.03 -14.19 -2.66
CA THR A 55 -21.47 -15.37 -3.33
C THR A 55 -20.95 -14.96 -4.71
N ARG A 56 -19.71 -15.31 -5.04
CA ARG A 56 -19.12 -15.03 -6.36
C ARG A 56 -19.86 -15.84 -7.42
N GLN A 57 -20.60 -15.18 -8.32
CA GLN A 57 -21.41 -15.87 -9.33
C GLN A 57 -20.71 -16.03 -10.70
N ASN A 58 -19.80 -15.14 -11.06
CA ASN A 58 -19.27 -15.02 -12.44
C ASN A 58 -17.75 -15.18 -12.55
N ARG A 59 -17.14 -16.08 -11.78
CA ARG A 59 -15.73 -16.45 -11.99
C ARG A 59 -15.67 -17.85 -12.60
N PRO A 60 -15.43 -18.01 -13.91
CA PRO A 60 -15.02 -19.31 -14.43
C PRO A 60 -13.71 -19.69 -13.73
N ASN A 61 -13.69 -20.87 -13.11
CA ASN A 61 -12.47 -21.43 -12.53
C ASN A 61 -11.78 -22.26 -13.64
N PRO A 62 -10.66 -21.78 -14.22
CA PRO A 62 -9.84 -22.61 -15.11
C PRO A 62 -9.13 -23.72 -14.33
#